data_AF-A0A965BW77-F1
#
_entry.id   AF-A0A965BW77-F1
#
_cell.length_a   1.000
_cell.length_b   1.000
_cell.length_c   1.000
_cell.angle_alpha   90.00
_cell.angle_beta   90.00
_cell.angle_gamma   90.00
#
_symmetry.space_group_name_H-M   'P 1'
#
loop_
_entity.id
_entity.type
_entity.pdbx_description
1 polymer ?
#
loop_
_entity_poly.entity_id
_entity_poly.type
_entity_poly.pdbx_seq_one_letter_code
_entity_poly.pdbx_strand_id
1 'polypeptide(L)'
;MLAAALSAAVAALAPDHGPDPRAWRWGAAHVAQFDHALLRFIPFLRDWLGLRAAPGGDGETVARAAFRGGGFAAVHGAGFRGVMDLAAPDGAYAVIATGQSGHPFSRHWGDMLPFWRDGALVPLAAAREVTGQITLKPAP
;
A
#
# COMPACT_ATOMS: atom_id res chain seq x y z
N MET A 1 0.47 -34.75 -15.61
CA MET A 1 1.28 -33.52 -15.47
C MET A 1 0.67 -32.53 -14.49
N LEU A 2 -0.60 -32.11 -14.63
CA LEU A 2 -1.24 -31.15 -13.71
C LEU A 2 -1.26 -31.59 -12.23
N ALA A 3 -1.66 -32.83 -11.93
CA ALA A 3 -1.69 -33.33 -10.54
C ALA A 3 -0.31 -33.35 -9.87
N ALA A 4 0.74 -33.70 -10.63
CA ALA A 4 2.12 -33.68 -10.15
C ALA A 4 2.60 -32.24 -9.90
N ALA A 5 2.29 -31.32 -10.81
CA ALA A 5 2.60 -29.90 -10.65
C ALA A 5 1.90 -29.30 -9.42
N LEU A 6 0.61 -29.59 -9.22
CA LEU A 6 -0.14 -29.16 -8.03
C LEU A 6 0.47 -29.73 -6.74
N SER A 7 0.80 -31.02 -6.73
CA SER A 7 1.39 -31.68 -5.56
C SER A 7 2.76 -31.06 -5.21
N ALA A 8 3.59 -30.78 -6.21
CA ALA A 8 4.87 -30.12 -6.02
C ALA A 8 4.71 -28.69 -5.49
N ALA A 9 3.76 -27.92 -6.03
CA ALA A 9 3.47 -26.57 -5.56
C ALA A 9 2.98 -26.57 -4.10
N VAL A 10 2.08 -27.50 -3.75
CA VAL A 10 1.58 -27.61 -2.37
C VAL A 10 2.72 -27.98 -1.41
N ALA A 11 3.55 -28.95 -1.78
CA ALA A 11 4.70 -29.36 -0.98
C ALA A 11 5.72 -28.22 -0.79
N ALA A 12 5.93 -27.38 -1.81
CA ALA A 12 6.83 -26.24 -1.74
C ALA A 12 6.31 -25.11 -0.82
N LEU A 13 5.00 -24.92 -0.75
CA LEU A 13 4.35 -23.84 0.02
C LEU A 13 4.02 -24.22 1.47
N ALA A 14 3.87 -25.52 1.76
CA ALA A 14 3.51 -26.02 3.09
C ALA A 14 4.46 -25.59 4.24
N PRO A 15 5.80 -25.48 4.05
CA PRO A 15 6.70 -25.01 5.11
C PRO A 15 6.38 -23.60 5.62
N ASP A 16 5.93 -22.70 4.72
CA ASP A 16 5.69 -21.29 5.05
C ASP A 16 4.22 -21.00 5.41
N HIS A 17 3.29 -21.81 4.89
CA HIS A 17 1.85 -21.56 5.01
C HIS A 17 1.08 -22.64 5.78
N GLY A 18 1.76 -23.70 6.21
CA GLY A 18 1.17 -24.81 6.95
C GLY A 18 0.61 -25.92 6.08
N PRO A 19 0.25 -27.07 6.69
CA PRO A 19 -0.05 -28.31 5.97
C PRO A 19 -1.45 -28.36 5.34
N ASP A 20 -2.36 -27.45 5.69
CA ASP A 20 -3.72 -27.38 5.13
C ASP A 20 -3.85 -26.23 4.12
N PRO A 21 -3.87 -26.51 2.80
CA PRO A 21 -4.02 -25.48 1.78
C PRO A 21 -5.32 -24.67 1.86
N ARG A 22 -6.37 -25.20 2.52
CA ARG A 22 -7.65 -24.48 2.67
C ARG A 22 -7.54 -23.31 3.65
N ALA A 23 -6.56 -23.36 4.55
CA ALA A 23 -6.28 -22.29 5.49
C ALA A 23 -5.42 -21.17 4.87
N TRP A 24 -4.82 -21.41 3.70
CA TRP A 24 -3.92 -20.43 3.07
C TRP A 24 -4.68 -19.17 2.64
N ARG A 25 -4.04 -18.03 2.87
CA ARG A 25 -4.58 -16.71 2.51
C ARG A 25 -3.54 -15.95 1.71
N TRP A 26 -3.93 -15.45 0.54
CA TRP A 26 -3.05 -14.65 -0.30
C TRP A 26 -2.45 -13.47 0.46
N GLY A 27 -3.27 -12.74 1.22
CA GLY A 27 -2.81 -11.61 2.02
C GLY A 27 -1.82 -11.94 3.15
N ALA A 28 -1.61 -13.22 3.51
CA ALA A 28 -0.57 -13.61 4.44
C ALA A 28 0.81 -13.74 3.76
N ALA A 29 0.82 -14.19 2.49
CA ALA A 29 2.04 -14.29 1.67
C ALA A 29 2.36 -12.98 0.95
N HIS A 30 1.33 -12.25 0.56
CA HIS A 30 1.37 -11.08 -0.31
C HIS A 30 1.13 -9.81 0.49
N VAL A 31 2.21 -9.31 1.10
CA VAL A 31 2.19 -8.11 1.95
C VAL A 31 3.06 -7.03 1.31
N ALA A 32 2.49 -5.84 1.16
CA ALA A 32 3.23 -4.61 0.87
C ALA A 32 3.74 -4.03 2.19
N GLN A 33 5.03 -3.74 2.24
CA GLN A 33 5.69 -3.13 3.39
C GLN A 33 6.26 -1.78 3.01
N PHE A 34 5.90 -0.75 3.78
CA PHE A 34 6.32 0.62 3.60
C PHE A 34 7.15 1.04 4.81
N ASP A 35 8.47 0.90 4.70
CA ASP A 35 9.40 1.31 5.74
C ASP A 35 9.77 2.79 5.62
N HIS A 36 9.96 3.45 6.77
CA HIS A 36 10.43 4.84 6.79
C HIS A 36 11.80 4.98 6.10
N ALA A 37 11.93 5.90 5.16
CA ALA A 37 13.10 6.04 4.29
C ALA A 37 14.44 6.13 5.05
N LEU A 38 14.46 6.89 6.16
CA LEU A 38 15.66 7.11 6.98
C LEU A 38 15.80 6.16 8.19
N LEU A 39 14.69 5.78 8.83
CA LEU A 39 14.71 5.11 10.14
C LEU A 39 14.69 3.58 10.02
N ARG A 40 14.46 3.05 8.81
CA ARG A 40 14.45 1.59 8.53
C ARG A 40 15.75 0.85 8.88
N PHE A 41 16.87 1.57 9.00
CA PHE A 41 18.16 0.99 9.34
C PHE A 41 18.33 0.72 10.85
N ILE A 42 17.42 1.23 11.67
CA ILE A 42 17.39 0.98 13.11
C ILE A 42 16.28 -0.06 13.36
N PRO A 43 16.59 -1.33 13.67
CA PRO A 43 15.61 -2.43 13.65
C PRO A 43 14.33 -2.16 14.44
N PHE A 44 14.46 -1.63 15.66
CA PHE A 44 13.31 -1.29 16.50
C PHE A 44 12.42 -0.20 15.87
N LEU A 45 13.02 0.83 15.26
CA LEU A 45 12.25 1.90 14.60
C LEU A 45 11.65 1.44 13.28
N ARG A 46 12.32 0.54 12.54
CA ARG A 46 11.76 -0.07 11.33
C ARG A 46 10.44 -0.77 11.65
N ASP A 47 10.44 -1.63 12.66
CA ASP A 47 9.28 -2.47 12.99
C ASP A 47 8.15 -1.64 13.61
N TRP A 48 8.49 -0.58 14.36
CA TRP A 48 7.49 0.31 14.97
C TRP A 48 6.86 1.30 13.98
N LEU A 49 7.65 1.83 13.04
CA LEU A 49 7.19 2.86 12.10
C LEU A 49 6.73 2.29 10.75
N GLY A 50 7.06 1.03 10.46
CA GLY A 50 6.71 0.36 9.23
C GLY A 50 5.20 0.19 9.08
N LEU A 51 4.68 0.56 7.92
CA LEU A 51 3.29 0.32 7.56
C LEU A 51 3.20 -0.96 6.72
N ARG A 52 2.15 -1.76 6.93
CA ARG A 52 1.94 -3.00 6.21
C ARG A 52 0.50 -3.10 5.74
N ALA A 53 0.30 -3.55 4.51
CA ALA A 53 -1.01 -3.86 3.97
C ALA A 53 -0.91 -5.12 3.11
N ALA A 54 -1.99 -5.90 3.09
CA ALA A 54 -2.13 -7.04 2.21
C ALA A 54 -3.01 -6.65 1.02
N PRO A 55 -2.45 -6.11 -0.07
CA PRO A 55 -3.25 -5.79 -1.24
C PRO A 55 -3.78 -7.08 -1.88
N GLY A 56 -4.93 -6.97 -2.55
CA GLY A 56 -5.34 -7.98 -3.53
C GLY A 56 -4.49 -7.90 -4.80
N GLY A 57 -4.80 -8.77 -5.76
CA GLY A 57 -4.12 -8.79 -7.05
C GLY A 57 -2.68 -9.31 -6.98
N ASP A 58 -1.98 -9.14 -8.11
CA ASP A 58 -0.59 -9.53 -8.35
C ASP A 58 0.01 -8.72 -9.52
N GLY A 59 1.14 -9.15 -10.07
CA GLY A 59 1.82 -8.48 -11.20
C GLY A 59 1.08 -8.53 -12.54
N GLU A 60 0.09 -9.43 -12.68
CA GLU A 60 -0.68 -9.71 -13.89
C GLU A 60 -2.15 -9.26 -13.79
N THR A 61 -2.58 -8.76 -12.62
CA THR A 61 -3.92 -8.20 -12.43
C THR A 61 -3.98 -6.68 -12.63
N VAL A 62 -5.19 -6.15 -12.85
CA VAL A 62 -5.45 -4.69 -12.86
C VAL A 62 -5.10 -4.05 -11.51
N ALA A 63 -5.39 -4.73 -10.40
CA ALA A 63 -4.97 -4.34 -9.06
C ALA A 63 -3.48 -4.67 -8.84
N ARG A 64 -2.61 -4.03 -9.63
CA ARG A 64 -1.19 -4.39 -9.72
C ARG A 64 -0.49 -4.33 -8.36
N ALA A 65 0.03 -5.48 -7.95
CA ALA A 65 0.89 -5.66 -6.78
C ALA A 65 1.94 -6.73 -7.12
N ALA A 66 2.96 -6.35 -7.89
CA ALA A 66 3.96 -7.28 -8.37
C ALA A 66 4.92 -7.72 -7.26
N PHE A 67 5.25 -9.00 -7.27
CA PHE A 67 6.33 -9.61 -6.49
C PHE A 67 7.52 -9.94 -7.42
N ARG A 68 8.70 -10.24 -6.85
CA ARG A 68 9.91 -10.57 -7.60
C ARG A 68 10.67 -11.71 -6.91
N GLY A 69 11.38 -12.52 -7.69
CA GLY A 69 12.19 -13.62 -7.18
C GLY A 69 11.35 -14.79 -6.68
N GLY A 70 11.84 -15.49 -5.66
CA GLY A 70 11.20 -16.69 -5.10
C GLY A 70 10.17 -16.43 -3.98
N GLY A 71 9.78 -15.18 -3.75
CA GLY A 71 8.83 -14.82 -2.69
C GLY A 71 7.62 -14.06 -3.23
N PHE A 72 6.59 -13.94 -2.38
CA PHE A 72 5.32 -13.32 -2.74
C PHE A 72 5.13 -11.91 -2.17
N ALA A 73 6.14 -11.29 -1.55
CA ALA A 73 6.00 -9.92 -1.05
C ALA A 73 5.63 -8.93 -2.18
N ALA A 74 4.67 -8.04 -1.92
CA ALA A 74 4.26 -7.02 -2.88
C ALA A 74 5.31 -5.89 -2.90
N VAL A 75 6.24 -5.95 -3.85
CA VAL A 75 7.39 -5.03 -3.94
C VAL A 75 7.17 -3.88 -4.92
N HIS A 76 6.11 -3.94 -5.73
CA HIS A 76 5.84 -2.90 -6.71
C HIS A 76 4.34 -2.79 -7.03
N GLY A 77 3.82 -1.57 -7.04
CA GLY A 77 2.41 -1.28 -7.32
C GLY A 77 2.19 0.22 -7.51
N ALA A 78 0.93 0.64 -7.58
CA ALA A 78 0.60 2.04 -7.74
C ALA A 78 0.94 2.86 -6.49
N GLY A 79 1.81 3.86 -6.62
CA GLY A 79 2.04 4.85 -5.55
C GLY A 79 0.89 5.87 -5.42
N PHE A 80 0.20 6.12 -6.52
CA PHE A 80 -0.95 7.02 -6.65
C PHE A 80 -1.99 6.37 -7.56
N ARG A 81 -3.27 6.49 -7.22
CA ARG A 81 -4.40 6.20 -8.11
C ARG A 81 -5.33 7.40 -8.07
N GLY A 82 -5.89 7.78 -9.22
CA GLY A 82 -6.79 8.90 -9.30
C GLY A 82 -7.78 8.79 -10.46
N VAL A 83 -8.94 9.40 -10.26
CA VAL A 83 -10.02 9.53 -11.24
C VAL A 83 -10.49 10.98 -11.18
N MET A 84 -10.56 11.65 -12.33
CA MET A 84 -10.96 13.05 -12.42
C MET A 84 -12.05 13.20 -13.48
N ASP A 85 -13.18 13.77 -13.06
CA ASP A 85 -14.21 14.24 -13.98
C ASP A 85 -13.86 15.65 -14.45
N LEU A 86 -13.56 15.81 -15.73
CA LEU A 86 -13.21 17.11 -16.31
C LEU A 86 -14.41 18.05 -16.47
N ALA A 87 -15.64 17.52 -16.36
CA ALA A 87 -16.87 18.31 -16.39
C ALA A 87 -17.29 18.81 -15.00
N ALA A 88 -16.72 18.26 -13.92
CA ALA A 88 -17.05 18.61 -12.54
C ALA A 88 -15.77 18.92 -11.74
N PRO A 89 -15.48 20.20 -11.40
CA PRO A 89 -14.27 20.60 -10.68
C PRO A 89 -14.05 19.87 -9.34
N ASP A 90 -15.13 19.47 -8.68
CA ASP A 90 -15.08 18.72 -7.41
C ASP A 90 -15.09 17.20 -7.62
N GLY A 91 -15.18 16.73 -8.87
CA GLY A 91 -15.22 15.32 -9.27
C GLY A 91 -13.84 14.66 -9.35
N ALA A 92 -12.90 15.07 -8.48
CA ALA A 92 -11.56 14.52 -8.41
C ALA A 92 -11.39 13.64 -7.18
N TYR A 93 -11.00 12.38 -7.41
CA TYR A 93 -10.76 11.38 -6.36
C TYR A 93 -9.37 10.82 -6.53
N ALA A 94 -8.67 10.61 -5.42
CA ALA A 94 -7.36 10.00 -5.45
C ALA A 94 -7.05 9.22 -4.17
N VAL A 95 -6.03 8.37 -4.24
CA VAL A 95 -5.43 7.72 -3.08
C VAL A 95 -3.93 7.56 -3.33
N ILE A 96 -3.12 7.73 -2.29
CA ILE A 96 -1.72 7.33 -2.29
C ILE A 96 -1.51 6.15 -1.36
N ALA A 97 -0.41 5.44 -1.53
CA ALA A 97 -0.16 4.18 -0.83
C ALA A 97 -0.23 4.26 0.69
N THR A 98 0.32 5.33 1.30
CA THR A 98 0.40 5.47 2.77
C THR A 98 -0.50 6.59 3.29
N GLY A 99 0.01 7.81 3.32
CA GLY A 99 -0.62 9.00 3.85
C GLY A 99 0.20 10.22 3.43
N GLN A 100 -0.41 11.41 3.51
CA GLN A 100 0.16 12.64 2.96
C GLN A 100 1.35 13.20 3.77
N SER A 101 1.61 12.66 4.97
CA SER A 101 2.68 13.15 5.83
C SER A 101 3.81 12.13 5.95
N GLY A 102 5.05 12.59 5.80
CA GLY A 102 6.25 11.81 6.10
C GLY A 102 6.61 11.76 7.59
N HIS A 103 5.82 12.39 8.47
CA HIS A 103 6.09 12.44 9.90
C HIS A 103 5.35 11.29 10.62
N PRO A 104 6.05 10.36 11.31
CA PRO A 104 5.41 9.17 11.88
C PRO A 104 4.30 9.44 12.91
N PHE A 105 4.37 10.55 13.63
CA PHE A 105 3.33 10.91 14.61
C PHE A 105 2.21 11.77 14.02
N SER A 106 2.22 12.00 12.71
CA SER A 106 1.11 12.66 12.04
C SER A 106 -0.05 11.69 11.91
N ARG A 107 -1.28 12.16 12.14
CA ARG A 107 -2.49 11.40 11.79
C ARG A 107 -2.55 11.02 10.30
N HIS A 108 -1.79 11.73 9.45
CA HIS A 108 -1.72 11.51 8.00
C HIS A 108 -0.48 10.69 7.59
N TRP A 109 0.14 9.94 8.50
CA TRP A 109 1.28 9.05 8.19
C TRP A 109 0.87 7.84 7.33
N GLY A 110 -0.29 7.24 7.65
CA GLY A 110 -0.78 6.01 7.01
C GLY A 110 -2.29 5.91 6.92
N ASP A 111 -3.00 7.04 7.01
CA ASP A 111 -4.48 7.10 7.01
C ASP A 111 -5.12 6.66 5.68
N MET A 112 -4.40 6.78 4.57
CA MET A 112 -4.89 6.37 3.24
C MET A 112 -4.62 4.89 2.93
N LEU A 113 -3.78 4.21 3.72
CA LEU A 113 -3.35 2.83 3.49
C LEU A 113 -4.52 1.82 3.40
N PRO A 114 -5.56 1.87 4.25
CA PRO A 114 -6.70 0.97 4.12
C PRO A 114 -7.46 1.18 2.80
N PHE A 115 -7.67 2.43 2.40
CA PHE A 115 -8.33 2.75 1.13
C PHE A 115 -7.50 2.27 -0.05
N TRP A 116 -6.18 2.49 -0.01
CA TRP A 116 -5.27 2.02 -1.04
C TRP A 116 -5.26 0.49 -1.15
N ARG A 117 -5.28 -0.23 -0.02
CA ARG A 117 -5.34 -1.70 0.02
C ARG A 117 -6.61 -2.21 -0.66
N ASP A 118 -7.75 -1.57 -0.37
CA ASP A 118 -9.07 -2.00 -0.81
C ASP A 118 -9.45 -1.45 -2.19
N GLY A 119 -8.57 -0.65 -2.82
CA GLY A 119 -8.82 -0.03 -4.13
C GLY A 119 -9.82 1.14 -4.09
N ALA A 120 -10.13 1.65 -2.89
CA ALA A 120 -11.00 2.80 -2.70
C ALA A 120 -10.24 4.12 -2.94
N LEU A 121 -10.98 5.16 -3.33
CA LEU A 121 -10.47 6.51 -3.56
C LEU A 121 -11.10 7.50 -2.57
N VAL A 122 -10.37 8.56 -2.23
CA VAL A 122 -10.89 9.65 -1.39
C VAL A 122 -11.07 10.92 -2.22
N PRO A 123 -12.09 11.76 -1.94
CA PRO A 123 -12.28 13.01 -2.66
C PRO A 123 -11.14 14.00 -2.37
N LEU A 124 -10.67 14.69 -3.40
CA LEU A 124 -9.65 15.75 -3.30
C LEU A 124 -10.26 17.12 -2.99
N ALA A 125 -11.43 17.40 -3.57
CA ALA A 125 -12.15 18.64 -3.41
C ALA A 125 -13.13 18.53 -2.23
N ALA A 126 -12.61 18.72 -1.02
CA ALA A 126 -13.46 19.18 0.08
C ALA A 126 -13.22 20.68 0.21
N ALA A 127 -14.26 21.50 0.07
CA ALA A 127 -14.20 22.90 0.47
C ALA A 127 -13.76 22.93 1.94
N ARG A 128 -12.50 23.30 2.18
CA ARG A 128 -11.92 23.37 3.52
C ARG A 128 -11.79 24.82 3.91
N GLU A 129 -12.22 25.10 5.13
CA GLU A 129 -12.00 26.37 5.78
C GLU A 129 -10.49 26.65 5.85
N VAL A 130 -10.10 27.87 5.49
CA VAL A 130 -8.71 28.31 5.63
C VAL A 130 -8.44 28.52 7.12
N THR A 131 -7.66 27.62 7.73
CA THR A 131 -7.38 27.67 9.18
C THR A 131 -6.13 28.47 9.55
N GLY A 132 -5.40 29.02 8.58
CA GLY A 132 -4.17 29.76 8.85
C GLY A 132 -3.68 30.57 7.66
N GLN A 133 -3.01 31.68 7.96
CA GLN A 133 -2.39 32.56 6.98
C GLN A 133 -0.93 32.79 7.37
N ILE A 134 -0.01 32.64 6.41
CA ILE A 134 1.41 32.95 6.58
C ILE A 134 1.73 34.14 5.67
N THR A 135 2.22 35.23 6.25
CA THR A 135 2.69 36.41 5.50
C THR A 135 4.20 36.36 5.39
N LEU A 136 4.72 36.28 4.18
CA LEU A 136 6.16 36.29 3.91
C LEU A 136 6.60 37.71 3.54
N LYS A 137 7.73 38.16 4.09
CA LYS A 137 8.42 39.38 3.66
C LYS A 137 9.76 38.97 3.05
N PRO A 138 9.91 39.03 1.71
CA PRO A 138 11.19 38.74 1.07
C PRO A 138 12.26 39.72 1.58
N ALA A 139 13.49 39.24 1.78
CA ALA A 139 14.62 40.12 1.94
C ALA A 139 14.87 40.88 0.62
N PRO A 140 15.27 42.16 0.66
CA PRO A 140 15.57 42.95 -0.53
C PRO A 140 16.73 42.39 -1.34
#